data_AF-A0A1H0YKQ7-F1
#
_entry.id   AF-A0A1H0YKQ7-F1
#
_cell.length_a   1.000
_cell.length_b   1.000
_cell.length_c   1.000
_cell.angle_alpha   90.00
_cell.angle_beta   90.00
_cell.angle_gamma   90.00
#
_symmetry.space_group_name_H-M   'P 1'
#
loop_
_entity.id
_entity.type
_entity.pdbx_description
1 polymer ?
#
loop_
_entity_poly.entity_id
_entity_poly.type
_entity_poly.pdbx_seq_one_letter_code
_entity_poly.pdbx_strand_id
1 'polypeptide(L)'
;MAIIVHPRISTKRPHIREEDVMTAFAASIRHMPRLDTDPTQWIGAGYDSNGRLLEYVGVATGADSWLIFHAMPLTTKVRRELNL
;
A
#
# COMPACT_ATOMS: atom_id res chain seq x y z
N MET A 1 14.92 -4.94 0.81
CA MET A 1 13.73 -4.30 0.25
C MET A 1 13.73 -2.82 0.53
N ALA A 2 13.79 -1.99 -0.51
CA ALA A 2 13.66 -0.53 -0.42
C ALA A 2 12.20 -0.12 -0.67
N ILE A 3 11.60 0.63 0.26
CA ILE A 3 10.23 1.13 0.15
C ILE A 3 10.29 2.65 0.10
N ILE A 4 9.78 3.24 -0.98
CA ILE A 4 9.64 4.68 -1.13
C ILE A 4 8.15 5.02 -1.00
N VAL A 5 7.79 5.90 -0.08
CA VAL A 5 6.42 6.37 0.07
C VAL A 5 6.26 7.73 -0.59
N HIS A 6 5.32 7.83 -1.53
CA HIS A 6 5.10 9.06 -2.26
C HIS A 6 4.51 10.15 -1.32
N PRO A 7 5.05 11.39 -1.29
CA PRO A 7 4.60 12.47 -0.39
C PRO A 7 3.12 12.85 -0.52
N ARG A 8 2.50 12.50 -1.65
CA ARG A 8 1.05 12.67 -1.90
C ARG A 8 0.19 11.96 -0.85
N ILE A 9 0.66 10.86 -0.26
CA ILE A 9 -0.12 10.12 0.75
C ILE A 9 -0.33 11.00 1.97
N SER A 10 0.74 11.47 2.62
CA SER A 10 0.65 12.36 3.78
C SER A 10 -0.01 13.70 3.44
N THR A 11 0.22 14.23 2.23
CA THR A 11 -0.47 15.45 1.75
C THR A 11 -1.99 15.28 1.70
N LYS A 12 -2.50 14.12 1.25
CA LYS A 12 -3.95 13.83 1.17
C LYS A 12 -4.53 13.25 2.46
N ARG A 13 -3.70 12.66 3.30
CA ARG A 13 -4.06 11.94 4.53
C ARG A 13 -3.01 12.26 5.60
N PRO A 14 -3.06 13.44 6.24
CA PRO A 14 -2.04 13.86 7.21
C PRO A 14 -1.88 12.94 8.44
N HIS A 15 -2.88 12.10 8.72
CA HIS A 15 -2.88 11.11 9.81
C HIS A 15 -2.26 9.75 9.43
N ILE A 16 -1.78 9.62 8.19
CA ILE A 16 -1.04 8.46 7.68
C ILE A 16 0.38 8.92 7.43
N ARG A 17 1.29 8.43 8.26
CA ARG A 17 2.72 8.73 8.17
C ARG A 17 3.39 7.76 7.21
N GLU A 18 4.57 8.12 6.74
CA GLU A 18 5.39 7.25 5.90
C GLU A 18 5.68 5.91 6.60
N GLU A 19 6.00 5.93 7.89
CA GLU A 19 6.20 4.74 8.72
C GLU A 19 4.98 3.80 8.75
N ASP A 20 3.76 4.36 8.76
CA ASP A 20 2.52 3.57 8.76
C ASP A 20 2.40 2.77 7.46
N VAL A 21 2.69 3.41 6.33
CA VAL A 21 2.62 2.80 5.00
C VAL A 21 3.72 1.76 4.81
N MET A 22 4.95 2.07 5.24
CA MET A 22 6.06 1.12 5.19
C MET A 22 5.76 -0.12 6.03
N THR A 23 5.21 0.07 7.24
CA THR A 23 4.83 -1.04 8.13
C THR A 23 3.71 -1.87 7.52
N ALA A 24 2.65 -1.22 7.01
CA ALA A 24 1.54 -1.92 6.34
C ALA A 24 2.00 -2.70 5.11
N PHE A 25 2.93 -2.16 4.32
CA PHE A 25 3.49 -2.86 3.18
C PHE A 25 4.34 -4.07 3.60
N ALA A 26 5.23 -3.90 4.59
CA ALA A 26 6.07 -4.97 5.10
C ALA A 26 5.26 -6.08 5.79
N ALA A 27 4.21 -5.71 6.54
CA ALA A 27 3.29 -6.60 7.24
C ALA A 27 2.03 -6.91 6.42
N SER A 28 2.19 -7.04 5.09
CA SER A 28 1.07 -7.32 4.20
C SER A 28 0.39 -8.64 4.53
N ILE A 29 -0.91 -8.60 4.77
CA ILE A 29 -1.73 -9.80 4.94
C ILE A 29 -2.13 -10.40 3.59
N ARG A 30 -2.33 -9.55 2.58
CA ARG A 30 -2.64 -9.95 1.22
C ARG A 30 -2.35 -8.83 0.24
N HIS A 31 -1.89 -9.19 -0.95
CA HIS A 31 -1.75 -8.29 -2.09
C HIS A 31 -2.00 -9.04 -3.40
N MET A 32 -2.31 -8.31 -4.47
CA MET A 32 -2.47 -8.86 -5.82
C MET A 32 -2.14 -7.82 -6.89
N PRO A 33 -1.68 -8.28 -8.08
CA PRO A 33 -1.45 -7.39 -9.21
C PRO A 33 -2.77 -7.02 -9.90
N ARG A 34 -2.86 -5.78 -10.39
CA ARG A 34 -3.85 -5.32 -11.35
C ARG A 34 -3.23 -5.34 -12.74
N LEU A 35 -3.47 -6.44 -13.46
CA LEU A 35 -2.80 -6.76 -14.72
C LEU A 35 -3.17 -5.83 -15.90
N ASP A 36 -4.19 -4.98 -15.71
CA ASP A 36 -4.67 -3.98 -16.67
C ASP A 36 -3.99 -2.61 -16.53
N THR A 37 -2.88 -2.53 -15.77
CA THR A 37 -2.12 -1.30 -15.54
C THR A 37 -0.68 -1.41 -16.03
N ASP A 38 -0.15 -0.31 -16.57
CA ASP A 38 1.25 -0.17 -17.01
C ASP A 38 1.89 1.06 -16.34
N PRO A 39 2.90 0.90 -15.47
CA PRO A 39 3.41 -0.37 -14.95
C PRO A 39 2.38 -1.11 -14.08
N THR A 40 2.58 -2.43 -13.90
CA THR A 40 1.69 -3.25 -13.07
C THR A 40 1.60 -2.70 -11.64
N GLN A 41 0.41 -2.25 -11.29
CA GLN A 41 0.06 -1.80 -9.95
C GLN A 41 -0.29 -3.00 -9.08
N TRP A 42 0.22 -2.99 -7.86
CA TRP A 42 -0.08 -3.97 -6.84
C TRP A 42 -0.95 -3.30 -5.79
N ILE A 43 -2.13 -3.87 -5.55
CA ILE A 43 -2.97 -3.49 -4.44
C ILE A 43 -2.81 -4.48 -3.30
N GLY A 44 -2.74 -3.99 -2.08
CA GLY A 44 -2.68 -4.86 -0.91
C GLY A 44 -3.24 -4.21 0.34
N ALA A 45 -3.26 -5.02 1.40
CA ALA A 45 -3.63 -4.58 2.73
C ALA A 45 -2.65 -5.15 3.77
N GLY A 46 -2.39 -4.36 4.82
CA GLY A 46 -1.55 -4.75 5.94
C GLY A 46 -1.71 -3.82 7.13
N TYR A 47 -1.27 -4.27 8.30
CA TYR A 47 -1.36 -3.51 9.53
C TYR A 47 -0.25 -2.47 9.61
N ASP A 48 -0.60 -1.22 9.93
CA ASP A 48 0.39 -0.19 10.25
C ASP A 48 0.97 -0.34 11.67
N SER A 49 1.88 0.56 12.04
CA SER A 49 2.54 0.57 13.35
C SER A 49 1.59 0.84 14.53
N ASN A 50 0.38 1.31 14.24
CA ASN A 50 -0.66 1.60 15.22
C ASN A 50 -1.75 0.51 15.26
N GLY A 51 -1.58 -0.59 14.52
CA GLY A 51 -2.55 -1.68 14.43
C GLY A 51 -3.77 -1.38 13.56
N ARG A 52 -3.76 -0.28 12.79
CA ARG A 52 -4.83 0.01 11.80
C ARG A 52 -4.57 -0.78 10.53
N LEU A 53 -5.62 -1.34 9.95
CA LEU A 53 -5.51 -2.02 8.67
C LEU A 53 -5.58 -0.99 7.52
N LEU A 54 -4.47 -0.82 6.82
CA LEU A 54 -4.38 0.07 5.66
C LEU A 54 -4.46 -0.74 4.37
N GLU A 55 -5.15 -0.19 3.38
CA GLU A 55 -4.94 -0.55 1.98
C GLU A 55 -3.83 0.33 1.39
N TYR A 56 -3.10 -0.20 0.42
CA TYR A 56 -2.08 0.52 -0.33
C TYR A 56 -2.08 0.14 -1.81
N VAL A 57 -1.56 1.02 -2.66
CA VAL A 57 -1.22 0.72 -4.05
C VAL A 57 0.22 1.15 -4.32
N GLY A 58 0.98 0.25 -4.92
CA GLY A 58 2.37 0.49 -5.29
C GLY A 58 2.75 -0.14 -6.62
N VAL A 59 3.93 0.23 -7.10
CA VAL A 59 4.57 -0.34 -8.29
C VAL A 59 5.99 -0.79 -7.93
N ALA A 60 6.43 -1.90 -8.49
CA ALA A 60 7.83 -2.31 -8.41
C ALA A 60 8.67 -1.36 -9.29
N THR A 61 9.75 -0.83 -8.74
CA THR A 61 10.67 0.09 -9.44
C THR A 61 12.03 -0.55 -9.75
N GLY A 62 12.21 -1.82 -9.37
CA GLY A 62 13.44 -2.59 -9.49
C GLY A 62 13.28 -3.98 -8.89
N ALA A 63 14.37 -4.75 -8.79
CA ALA A 63 14.33 -6.14 -8.30
C ALA A 63 13.87 -6.29 -6.85
N ASP A 64 14.12 -5.29 -6.00
CA ASP A 64 13.74 -5.29 -4.58
C ASP A 64 13.40 -3.86 -4.09
N SER A 65 12.77 -3.08 -4.96
CA SER A 65 12.37 -1.70 -4.69
C SER A 65 10.94 -1.41 -5.11
N TRP A 66 10.24 -0.66 -4.25
CA TRP A 66 8.83 -0.35 -4.42
C TRP A 66 8.56 1.14 -4.23
N LEU A 67 7.67 1.68 -5.05
CA LEU A 67 7.05 2.99 -4.84
C LEU A 67 5.60 2.80 -4.43
N ILE A 68 5.26 3.18 -3.20
CA ILE A 68 3.87 3.20 -2.72
C ILE A 68 3.33 4.61 -2.87
N PHE A 69 2.29 4.78 -3.70
CA PHE A 69 1.76 6.11 -4.05
C PHE A 69 0.31 6.33 -3.63
N HIS A 70 -0.34 5.29 -3.12
CA HIS A 70 -1.66 5.36 -2.49
C HIS A 70 -1.65 4.56 -1.20
N ALA A 71 -2.23 5.12 -0.14
CA ALA A 71 -2.59 4.39 1.06
C ALA A 71 -3.75 5.07 1.78
N MET A 72 -4.64 4.28 2.37
CA MET A 72 -5.73 4.75 3.24
C MET A 72 -6.24 3.62 4.14
N PRO A 73 -7.10 3.90 5.15
CA PRO A 73 -7.76 2.83 5.89
C PRO A 73 -8.49 1.89 4.93
N LEU A 74 -8.42 0.58 5.19
CA LEU A 74 -8.99 -0.44 4.32
C LEU A 74 -10.48 -0.20 4.07
N THR A 75 -10.84 -0.12 2.79
CA THR A 75 -12.23 0.04 2.34
C THR A 75 -12.89 -1.31 2.06
N THR A 76 -14.21 -1.34 2.12
CA THR A 76 -14.99 -2.53 1.74
C THR A 76 -14.73 -2.97 0.31
N LYS A 77 -14.43 -2.04 -0.61
CA LYS A 77 -14.13 -2.36 -2.01
C LYS A 77 -12.83 -3.16 -2.11
N VAL A 78 -11.75 -2.65 -1.54
CA VAL A 78 -10.44 -3.31 -1.60
C VAL A 78 -10.45 -4.58 -0.76
N ARG A 79 -11.15 -4.60 0.37
CA ARG A 79 -11.35 -5.82 1.16
C ARG A 79 -11.97 -6.95 0.31
N ARG A 80 -13.02 -6.65 -0.45
CA ARG A 80 -13.63 -7.60 -1.39
C ARG A 80 -12.69 -8.00 -2.51
N GLU A 81 -11.99 -7.03 -3.11
CA GLU A 81 -11.00 -7.27 -4.16
C GLU A 81 -9.90 -8.24 -3.68
N LEU A 82 -9.44 -8.08 -2.44
CA LEU A 82 -8.45 -8.93 -1.79
C LEU A 82 -9.01 -10.24 -1.22
N ASN A 83 -10.32 -10.49 -1.28
CA ASN A 83 -10.98 -11.62 -0.61
C ASN A 83 -10.60 -11.71 0.89
N LEU A 84 -10.81 -10.61 1.61
CA LEU A 84 -10.64 -10.45 3.06
C LEU A 84 -11.99 -10.16 3.77
#